data_AF-A0AAD7M973-F1
#
_entry.id   AF-A0AAD7M973-F1
#
_cell.length_a   1.000
_cell.length_b   1.000
_cell.length_c   1.000
_cell.angle_alpha   90.00
_cell.angle_beta   90.00
_cell.angle_gamma   90.00
#
_symmetry.space_group_name_H-M   'P 1'
#
loop_
_entity.id
_entity.type
_entity.pdbx_description
1 polymer ?
#
loop_
_entity_poly.entity_id
_entity_poly.type
_entity_poly.pdbx_seq_one_letter_code
_entity_poly.pdbx_strand_id
1 'polypeptide(L)'
;EAFQRANPGIQYTLVYGDTVHPKICSLLYGRRAMFPIQALLVVKRHFDGDEFIKAEDPVSVIADYIAYALRSNGPMLYRTPAPKDIINPKQVGYTAPQDYCELPFLIDVLKPFVKKIAGSKYDYGFLHGAVGLAAVALEKQFRMWRTGTFVHNPEDFSRDTAGDIIDDYIDNTISFPDHRWARINALCGILPKDSTPTISVSSKSRHVYVPSSP
;
A
#
# COMPACT_ATOMS: atom_id res chain seq x y z
N GLU A 1 -10.09 -10.12 -20.08
CA GLU A 1 -10.04 -11.55 -20.47
C GLU A 1 -10.32 -11.81 -21.95
N ALA A 2 -11.33 -11.18 -22.59
CA ALA A 2 -11.63 -11.41 -24.01
C ALA A 2 -10.48 -11.03 -24.98
N PHE A 3 -9.75 -9.95 -24.71
CA PHE A 3 -8.66 -9.48 -25.59
C PHE A 3 -7.43 -10.41 -25.59
N GLN A 4 -7.04 -10.94 -24.41
CA GLN A 4 -5.96 -11.92 -24.31
C GLN A 4 -6.33 -13.29 -24.91
N ARG A 5 -7.62 -13.66 -24.89
CA ARG A 5 -8.10 -14.86 -25.59
C ARG A 5 -8.08 -14.68 -27.12
N ALA A 6 -8.30 -13.46 -27.60
CA ALA A 6 -8.31 -13.16 -29.03
C ALA A 6 -6.90 -13.08 -29.65
N ASN A 7 -5.87 -12.70 -28.88
CA ASN A 7 -4.53 -12.43 -29.43
C ASN A 7 -3.39 -12.98 -28.54
N PRO A 8 -3.20 -14.30 -28.43
CA PRO A 8 -2.08 -14.87 -27.71
C PRO A 8 -0.76 -14.62 -28.46
N GLY A 9 0.21 -13.95 -27.80
CA GLY A 9 1.59 -13.79 -28.32
C GLY A 9 1.96 -12.39 -28.83
N ILE A 10 1.00 -11.45 -28.91
CA ILE A 10 1.30 -10.07 -29.29
C ILE A 10 1.86 -9.32 -28.06
N GLN A 11 3.14 -8.94 -28.09
CA GLN A 11 3.65 -7.89 -27.20
C GLN A 11 3.01 -6.57 -27.63
N TYR A 12 2.02 -6.13 -26.85
CA TYR A 12 1.31 -4.90 -27.14
C TYR A 12 2.06 -3.73 -26.51
N THR A 13 2.78 -2.98 -27.33
CA THR A 13 3.34 -1.68 -26.94
C THR A 13 2.19 -0.69 -26.83
N LEU A 14 1.96 -0.21 -25.62
CA LEU A 14 0.86 0.68 -25.28
C LEU A 14 1.12 2.05 -25.91
N VAL A 15 0.46 2.35 -27.03
CA VAL A 15 0.54 3.67 -27.69
C VAL A 15 -0.55 4.58 -27.12
N TYR A 16 -0.18 5.81 -26.77
CA TYR A 16 -1.12 6.82 -26.28
C TYR A 16 -2.21 7.09 -27.33
N GLY A 17 -3.48 6.96 -26.94
CA GLY A 17 -4.63 7.14 -27.83
C GLY A 17 -5.28 5.85 -28.37
N ASP A 18 -4.70 4.68 -28.11
CA ASP A 18 -5.34 3.42 -28.50
C ASP A 18 -6.59 3.13 -27.65
N THR A 19 -7.59 2.45 -28.20
CA THR A 19 -8.86 2.09 -27.54
C THR A 19 -8.68 1.21 -26.30
N VAL A 20 -7.53 0.54 -26.18
CA VAL A 20 -7.14 -0.29 -25.03
C VAL A 20 -6.47 0.57 -23.94
N HIS A 21 -5.83 1.69 -24.30
CA HIS A 21 -5.19 2.61 -23.36
C HIS A 21 -6.14 3.10 -22.25
N PRO A 22 -7.33 3.68 -22.53
CA PRO A 22 -8.24 4.13 -21.47
C PRO A 22 -8.76 2.98 -20.62
N LYS A 23 -8.89 1.75 -21.15
CA LYS A 23 -9.30 0.57 -20.38
C LYS A 23 -8.21 0.10 -19.43
N ILE A 24 -6.95 0.07 -19.87
CA ILE A 24 -5.82 -0.27 -19.01
C ILE A 24 -5.58 0.83 -17.98
N CYS A 25 -5.64 2.09 -18.39
CA CYS A 25 -5.60 3.24 -17.47
C CYS A 25 -6.74 3.13 -16.45
N SER A 26 -7.98 2.87 -16.85
CA SER A 26 -9.12 2.67 -15.93
C SER A 26 -8.89 1.51 -14.95
N LEU A 27 -8.29 0.39 -15.39
CA LEU A 27 -7.93 -0.72 -14.51
C LEU A 27 -6.80 -0.36 -13.54
N LEU A 28 -5.79 0.37 -14.00
CA LEU A 28 -4.68 0.86 -13.18
C LEU A 28 -5.18 1.90 -12.16
N TYR A 29 -6.02 2.83 -12.58
CA TYR A 29 -6.69 3.81 -11.72
C TYR A 29 -7.62 3.10 -10.73
N GLY A 30 -8.39 2.09 -11.14
CA GLY A 30 -9.23 1.32 -10.24
C GLY A 30 -8.44 0.53 -9.19
N ARG A 31 -7.25 0.02 -9.54
CA ARG A 31 -6.35 -0.63 -8.59
C ARG A 31 -5.65 0.36 -7.67
N ARG A 32 -5.22 1.51 -8.19
CA ARG A 32 -4.60 2.59 -7.40
C ARG A 32 -5.60 3.24 -6.45
N ALA A 33 -6.84 3.45 -6.88
CA ALA A 33 -7.93 4.00 -6.08
C ALA A 33 -8.31 3.13 -4.88
N MET A 34 -7.94 1.84 -4.88
CA MET A 34 -8.17 0.97 -3.73
C MET A 34 -7.38 1.43 -2.50
N PHE A 35 -6.15 1.92 -2.64
CA PHE A 35 -5.34 2.36 -1.50
C PHE A 35 -5.99 3.54 -0.74
N PRO A 36 -6.37 4.66 -1.37
CA PRO A 36 -7.05 5.74 -0.68
C PRO A 36 -8.41 5.34 -0.09
N ILE A 37 -9.18 4.51 -0.79
CA ILE A 37 -10.47 4.03 -0.25
C ILE A 37 -10.23 3.19 1.02
N GLN A 38 -9.27 2.27 1.00
CA GLN A 38 -8.96 1.45 2.17
C GLN A 38 -8.37 2.29 3.30
N ALA A 39 -7.49 3.25 3.00
CA ALA A 39 -6.94 4.17 3.98
C ALA A 39 -8.05 4.99 4.66
N LEU A 40 -9.03 5.49 3.90
CA LEU A 40 -10.19 6.20 4.45
C LEU A 40 -10.96 5.32 5.44
N LEU A 41 -11.27 4.07 5.06
CA LEU A 41 -11.99 3.13 5.93
C LEU A 41 -11.22 2.80 7.21
N VAL A 42 -9.90 2.61 7.09
CA VAL A 42 -9.02 2.29 8.20
C VAL A 42 -8.90 3.45 9.19
N VAL A 43 -8.63 4.66 8.69
CA VAL A 43 -8.52 5.87 9.52
C VAL A 43 -9.86 6.23 10.14
N LYS A 44 -10.96 6.14 9.37
CA LYS A 44 -12.30 6.37 9.91
C LYS A 44 -12.63 5.39 11.04
N ARG A 45 -12.40 4.08 10.84
CA ARG A 45 -12.65 3.07 11.88
C ARG A 45 -11.86 3.36 13.16
N HIS A 46 -10.65 3.88 13.04
CA HIS A 46 -9.82 4.24 14.19
C HIS A 46 -10.43 5.39 14.99
N PHE A 47 -10.82 6.48 14.32
CA PHE A 47 -11.43 7.64 14.98
C PHE A 47 -12.89 7.41 15.39
N ASP A 48 -13.56 6.40 14.81
CA ASP A 48 -14.85 5.88 15.29
C ASP A 48 -14.68 4.99 16.55
N GLY A 49 -13.46 4.87 17.10
CA GLY A 49 -13.19 4.13 18.33
C GLY A 49 -13.68 4.84 19.59
N ASP A 50 -14.02 4.05 20.61
CA ASP A 50 -14.52 4.54 21.91
C ASP A 50 -13.61 5.59 22.56
N GLU A 51 -12.30 5.46 22.40
CA GLU A 51 -11.29 6.40 22.92
C GLU A 51 -11.50 7.83 22.40
N PHE A 52 -11.87 7.97 21.13
CA PHE A 52 -12.05 9.27 20.49
C PHE A 52 -13.49 9.77 20.61
N ILE A 53 -14.48 8.88 20.45
CA ILE A 53 -15.90 9.26 20.52
C ILE A 53 -16.30 9.71 21.93
N LYS A 54 -15.78 9.05 22.97
CA LYS A 54 -16.14 9.34 24.38
C LYS A 54 -15.27 10.41 25.01
N ALA A 55 -14.32 10.99 24.27
CA ALA A 55 -13.51 12.09 24.77
C ALA A 55 -14.38 13.33 25.01
N GLU A 56 -14.01 14.15 26.00
CA GLU A 56 -14.72 15.39 26.31
C GLU A 56 -14.66 16.40 25.16
N ASP A 57 -13.51 16.45 24.47
CA ASP A 57 -13.32 17.18 23.22
C ASP A 57 -12.70 16.26 22.16
N PRO A 58 -13.54 15.53 21.39
CA PRO A 58 -13.07 14.63 20.34
C PRO A 58 -12.24 15.34 19.29
N VAL A 59 -12.56 16.60 18.97
CA VAL A 59 -11.89 17.33 17.88
C VAL A 59 -10.45 17.65 18.27
N SER A 60 -10.23 18.17 19.48
CA SER A 60 -8.87 18.45 19.98
C SER A 60 -8.04 17.17 20.11
N VAL A 61 -8.62 16.11 20.70
CA VAL A 61 -7.92 14.83 20.90
C VAL A 61 -7.52 14.18 19.57
N ILE A 62 -8.41 14.20 18.58
CA ILE A 62 -8.12 13.71 17.23
C ILE A 62 -7.04 14.56 16.57
N ALA A 63 -7.12 15.89 16.64
CA ALA A 63 -6.12 16.78 16.05
C ALA A 63 -4.71 16.55 16.65
N ASP A 64 -4.64 16.38 17.97
CA ASP A 64 -3.41 16.05 18.70
C ASP A 64 -2.85 14.69 18.31
N TYR A 65 -3.71 13.68 18.19
CA TYR A 65 -3.29 12.36 17.74
C TYR A 65 -2.79 12.40 16.29
N ILE A 66 -3.46 13.12 15.40
CA ILE A 66 -3.02 13.25 14.00
C ILE A 66 -1.66 13.95 13.93
N ALA A 67 -1.47 15.02 14.71
CA ALA A 67 -0.19 15.70 14.79
C ALA A 67 0.93 14.76 15.25
N TYR A 68 0.63 13.86 16.20
CA TYR A 68 1.55 12.82 16.63
C TYR A 68 1.78 11.75 15.54
N ALA A 69 0.72 11.25 14.92
CA ALA A 69 0.74 10.20 13.89
C ALA A 69 1.57 10.59 12.66
N LEU A 70 1.43 11.84 12.22
CA LEU A 70 2.12 12.39 11.04
C LEU A 70 3.59 12.75 11.29
N ARG A 71 4.12 12.57 12.50
CA ARG A 71 5.56 12.77 12.76
C ARG A 71 6.37 11.69 12.04
N SER A 72 7.61 12.03 11.70
CA SER A 72 8.56 11.10 11.07
C SER A 72 8.85 9.85 11.90
N ASN A 73 8.59 9.87 13.20
CA ASN A 73 8.71 8.74 14.14
C ASN A 73 7.37 8.36 14.80
N GLY A 74 6.25 8.79 14.22
CA GLY A 74 4.91 8.63 14.76
C GLY A 74 4.24 7.29 14.42
N PRO A 75 3.07 7.02 15.02
CA PRO A 75 2.32 5.79 14.84
C PRO A 75 1.71 5.59 13.45
N MET A 76 1.84 6.50 12.49
CA MET A 76 1.37 6.21 11.13
C MET A 76 2.22 5.13 10.46
N LEU A 77 3.53 5.12 10.73
CA LEU A 77 4.51 4.32 10.00
C LEU A 77 5.20 3.26 10.85
N TYR A 78 5.22 3.40 12.18
CA TYR A 78 5.99 2.53 13.07
C TYR A 78 5.08 1.78 14.03
N ARG A 79 5.20 0.45 14.08
CA ARG A 79 4.44 -0.39 15.03
C ARG A 79 4.63 0.07 16.47
N THR A 80 5.87 0.41 16.81
CA THR A 80 6.26 0.94 18.10
C THR A 80 6.81 2.34 17.86
N PRO A 81 5.97 3.39 17.88
CA PRO A 81 6.43 4.75 17.61
C PRO A 81 7.27 5.29 18.76
N ALA A 82 7.97 6.39 18.52
CA ALA A 82 8.59 7.14 19.60
C ALA A 82 7.51 7.74 20.53
N PRO A 83 7.81 7.98 21.82
CA PRO A 83 6.84 8.56 22.75
C PRO A 83 6.26 9.90 22.25
N LYS A 84 4.97 10.15 22.49
CA LYS A 84 4.24 11.34 22.00
C LYS A 84 4.93 12.64 22.40
N ASP A 85 5.38 12.75 23.65
CA ASP A 85 5.94 13.99 24.20
C ASP A 85 7.45 14.14 23.98
N ILE A 86 8.10 13.13 23.37
CA ILE A 86 9.56 13.11 23.18
C ILE A 86 9.87 13.19 21.68
N ILE A 87 10.45 14.32 21.26
CA ILE A 87 10.77 14.59 19.85
C ILE A 87 12.24 14.37 19.56
N ASN A 88 13.10 14.80 20.48
CA ASN A 88 14.53 14.81 20.24
C ASN A 88 15.15 13.49 20.71
N PRO A 89 15.94 12.79 19.87
CA PRO A 89 16.67 11.59 20.25
C PRO A 89 17.59 11.75 21.47
N LYS A 90 17.97 13.00 21.80
CA LYS A 90 18.83 13.34 22.94
C LYS A 90 18.06 13.55 24.26
N GLN A 91 16.73 13.57 24.25
CA GLN A 91 15.93 13.73 25.46
C GLN A 91 15.92 12.45 26.30
N VAL A 92 15.93 12.60 27.63
CA VAL A 92 15.83 11.47 28.56
C VAL A 92 14.47 10.78 28.35
N GLY A 93 14.48 9.45 28.27
CA GLY A 93 13.29 8.65 27.98
C GLY A 93 12.98 8.46 26.50
N TYR A 94 13.80 9.02 25.59
CA TYR A 94 13.65 8.74 24.16
C TYR A 94 13.86 7.25 23.87
N THR A 95 12.86 6.66 23.22
CA THR A 95 12.96 5.32 22.64
C THR A 95 12.83 5.46 21.13
N ALA A 96 13.81 4.94 20.40
CA ALA A 96 13.79 4.95 18.94
C ALA A 96 12.59 4.15 18.42
N PRO A 97 11.91 4.63 17.37
CA PRO A 97 10.76 3.91 16.83
C PRO A 97 11.19 2.59 16.19
N GLN A 98 10.34 1.57 16.26
CA GLN A 98 10.64 0.22 15.78
C GLN A 98 9.58 -0.28 14.78
N ASP A 99 9.99 -1.28 13.99
CA ASP A 99 9.16 -1.99 13.00
C ASP A 99 8.43 -1.04 12.03
N TYR A 100 9.23 -0.26 11.31
CA TYR A 100 8.78 0.59 10.22
C TYR A 100 8.01 -0.22 9.16
N CYS A 101 6.85 0.29 8.74
CA CYS A 101 5.87 -0.33 7.84
C CYS A 101 5.24 -1.65 8.31
N GLU A 102 5.30 -2.00 9.60
CA GLU A 102 4.67 -3.21 10.15
C GLU A 102 3.44 -2.91 11.02
N LEU A 103 2.90 -1.69 10.95
CA LEU A 103 1.79 -1.23 11.78
C LEU A 103 0.40 -1.63 11.22
N PRO A 104 -0.58 -1.95 12.08
CA PRO A 104 -1.96 -2.27 11.69
C PRO A 104 -2.59 -1.40 10.59
N PHE A 105 -2.45 -0.07 10.62
CA PHE A 105 -3.03 0.79 9.57
C PHE A 105 -2.50 0.44 8.17
N LEU A 106 -1.18 0.40 8.02
CA LEU A 106 -0.55 0.14 6.72
C LEU A 106 -0.83 -1.29 6.26
N ILE A 107 -0.79 -2.26 7.18
CA ILE A 107 -1.15 -3.65 6.90
C ILE A 107 -2.62 -3.77 6.47
N ASP A 108 -3.55 -3.10 7.16
CA ASP A 108 -4.98 -3.16 6.83
C ASP A 108 -5.27 -2.55 5.46
N VAL A 109 -4.54 -1.49 5.07
CA VAL A 109 -4.62 -0.90 3.73
C VAL A 109 -4.03 -1.83 2.66
N LEU A 110 -2.91 -2.48 2.95
CA LEU A 110 -2.22 -3.38 2.02
C LEU A 110 -2.97 -4.71 1.81
N LYS A 111 -3.53 -5.27 2.87
CA LYS A 111 -4.07 -6.63 2.93
C LYS A 111 -5.06 -6.96 1.80
N PRO A 112 -6.03 -6.09 1.42
CA PRO A 112 -6.90 -6.34 0.28
C PRO A 112 -6.16 -6.43 -1.06
N PHE A 113 -5.11 -5.62 -1.26
CA PHE A 113 -4.27 -5.68 -2.46
C PHE A 113 -3.47 -6.96 -2.50
N VAL A 114 -2.77 -7.27 -1.41
CA VAL A 114 -1.93 -8.45 -1.27
C VAL A 114 -2.72 -9.73 -1.51
N LYS A 115 -3.94 -9.85 -0.94
CA LYS A 115 -4.83 -10.99 -1.19
C LYS A 115 -5.29 -11.12 -2.65
N LYS A 116 -5.45 -10.03 -3.39
CA LYS A 116 -5.84 -10.07 -4.81
C LYS A 116 -4.72 -10.55 -5.71
N ILE A 117 -3.47 -10.27 -5.35
CA ILE A 117 -2.30 -10.70 -6.12
C ILE A 117 -1.75 -12.04 -5.62
N ALA A 118 -2.11 -12.47 -4.41
CA ALA A 118 -1.76 -13.78 -3.89
C ALA A 118 -2.22 -14.88 -4.86
N GLY A 119 -1.33 -15.82 -5.18
CA GLY A 119 -1.59 -16.88 -6.15
C GLY A 119 -1.46 -16.45 -7.61
N SER A 120 -0.93 -15.26 -7.90
CA SER A 120 -0.53 -14.89 -9.26
C SER A 120 0.51 -15.88 -9.79
N LYS A 121 0.41 -16.24 -11.08
CA LYS A 121 1.33 -17.17 -11.75
C LYS A 121 2.79 -16.73 -11.64
N TYR A 122 3.02 -15.42 -11.64
CA TYR A 122 4.34 -14.83 -11.56
C TYR A 122 4.55 -14.19 -10.18
N ASP A 123 5.77 -14.34 -9.70
CA ASP A 123 6.29 -13.65 -8.52
C ASP A 123 6.97 -12.36 -9.00
N TYR A 124 6.39 -11.21 -8.65
CA TYR A 124 6.90 -9.90 -9.05
C TYR A 124 7.84 -9.28 -8.00
N GLY A 125 8.25 -10.07 -7.00
CA GLY A 125 9.12 -9.62 -5.92
C GLY A 125 8.39 -8.82 -4.84
N PHE A 126 9.15 -8.00 -4.11
CA PHE A 126 8.64 -7.24 -2.98
C PHE A 126 7.75 -6.06 -3.42
N LEU A 127 6.72 -5.80 -2.62
CA LEU A 127 5.64 -4.87 -2.96
C LEU A 127 5.96 -3.42 -2.61
N HIS A 128 7.17 -2.95 -2.93
CA HIS A 128 7.65 -1.59 -2.62
C HIS A 128 6.65 -0.52 -3.00
N GLY A 129 6.20 -0.51 -4.27
CA GLY A 129 5.24 0.48 -4.76
C GLY A 129 3.87 0.41 -4.07
N ALA A 130 3.43 -0.77 -3.63
CA ALA A 130 2.18 -0.90 -2.90
C ALA A 130 2.31 -0.32 -1.48
N VAL A 131 3.45 -0.55 -0.81
CA VAL A 131 3.76 0.04 0.50
C VAL A 131 3.81 1.57 0.40
N GLY A 132 4.51 2.11 -0.60
CA GLY A 132 4.56 3.56 -0.83
C GLY A 132 3.19 4.17 -1.07
N LEU A 133 2.38 3.56 -1.95
CA LEU A 133 1.00 4.01 -2.20
C LEU A 133 0.11 3.94 -0.94
N ALA A 134 0.24 2.89 -0.14
CA ALA A 134 -0.51 2.74 1.11
C ALA A 134 -0.10 3.79 2.15
N ALA A 135 1.19 4.06 2.29
CA ALA A 135 1.72 5.07 3.20
C ALA A 135 1.24 6.48 2.82
N VAL A 136 1.37 6.88 1.54
CA VAL A 136 0.87 8.17 1.06
C VAL A 136 -0.64 8.28 1.19
N ALA A 137 -1.38 7.19 0.93
CA ALA A 137 -2.82 7.16 1.13
C ALA A 137 -3.19 7.42 2.59
N LEU A 138 -2.53 6.76 3.54
CA LEU A 138 -2.75 7.01 4.97
C LEU A 138 -2.40 8.45 5.34
N GLU A 139 -1.24 8.95 4.92
CA GLU A 139 -0.80 10.30 5.24
C GLU A 139 -1.82 11.36 4.78
N LYS A 140 -2.33 11.22 3.55
CA LYS A 140 -3.39 12.11 3.05
C LYS A 140 -4.68 11.99 3.87
N GLN A 141 -5.10 10.79 4.23
CA GLN A 141 -6.33 10.60 5.02
C GLN A 141 -6.19 11.17 6.44
N PHE A 142 -5.06 10.98 7.12
CA PHE A 142 -4.77 11.63 8.39
C PHE A 142 -4.81 13.17 8.25
N ARG A 143 -4.18 13.73 7.22
CA ARG A 143 -4.22 15.18 6.96
C ARG A 143 -5.64 15.71 6.70
N MET A 144 -6.49 14.97 5.96
CA MET A 144 -7.89 15.35 5.72
C MET A 144 -8.71 15.38 7.00
N TRP A 145 -8.51 14.39 7.88
CA TRP A 145 -9.15 14.36 9.20
C TRP A 145 -8.75 15.54 10.08
N ARG A 146 -7.52 16.07 9.93
CA ARG A 146 -7.07 17.26 10.67
C ARG A 146 -7.73 18.54 10.19
N THR A 147 -7.97 18.68 8.89
CA THR A 147 -8.57 19.89 8.31
C THR A 147 -10.09 19.86 8.31
N GLY A 148 -10.71 18.68 8.48
CA GLY A 148 -12.15 18.47 8.34
C GLY A 148 -12.63 18.51 6.89
N THR A 149 -11.71 18.67 5.92
CA THR A 149 -12.04 18.78 4.51
C THR A 149 -11.73 17.45 3.80
N PHE A 150 -12.78 16.69 3.54
CA PHE A 150 -12.69 15.40 2.86
C PHE A 150 -12.82 15.57 1.34
N VAL A 151 -11.79 16.10 0.68
CA VAL A 151 -11.74 16.14 -0.79
C VAL A 151 -11.03 14.91 -1.30
N HIS A 152 -11.76 13.96 -1.89
CA HIS A 152 -11.13 12.85 -2.59
C HIS A 152 -10.94 13.20 -4.07
N ASN A 153 -9.76 13.67 -4.47
CA ASN A 153 -9.41 13.82 -5.88
C ASN A 153 -8.55 12.62 -6.32
N PRO A 154 -8.97 11.80 -7.31
CA PRO A 154 -8.15 10.71 -7.85
C PRO A 154 -6.79 11.16 -8.41
N GLU A 155 -6.68 12.41 -8.87
CA GLU A 155 -5.43 13.00 -9.39
C GLU A 155 -4.39 13.21 -8.30
N ASP A 156 -4.78 13.17 -7.03
CA ASP A 156 -3.89 13.27 -5.87
C ASP A 156 -2.92 12.09 -5.76
N PHE A 157 -3.11 11.03 -6.54
CA PHE A 157 -2.23 9.85 -6.60
C PHE A 157 -1.58 9.69 -7.98
N SER A 158 -1.53 10.77 -8.76
CA SER A 158 -0.75 10.80 -9.99
C SER A 158 0.74 10.85 -9.67
N ARG A 159 1.56 10.51 -10.67
CA ARG A 159 3.02 10.63 -10.54
C ARG A 159 3.42 12.09 -10.28
N ASP A 160 2.74 13.03 -10.91
CA ASP A 160 3.12 14.44 -10.86
C ASP A 160 2.79 15.08 -9.50
N THR A 161 1.83 14.52 -8.75
CA THR A 161 1.37 15.08 -7.47
C THR A 161 1.91 14.34 -6.25
N ALA A 162 2.12 13.03 -6.36
CA ALA A 162 2.52 12.18 -5.25
C ALA A 162 3.76 11.34 -5.53
N GLY A 163 4.34 11.41 -6.74
CA GLY A 163 5.48 10.60 -7.15
C GLY A 163 6.66 10.71 -6.20
N ASP A 164 7.13 11.93 -5.93
CA ASP A 164 8.28 12.17 -5.06
C ASP A 164 8.06 11.62 -3.64
N ILE A 165 6.86 11.80 -3.08
CA ILE A 165 6.52 11.28 -1.75
C ILE A 165 6.46 9.75 -1.75
N ILE A 166 5.90 9.15 -2.81
CA ILE A 166 5.87 7.69 -2.97
C ILE A 166 7.30 7.15 -3.07
N ASP A 167 8.17 7.83 -3.82
CA ASP A 167 9.56 7.45 -4.01
C ASP A 167 10.33 7.50 -2.68
N ASP A 168 10.13 8.52 -1.84
CA ASP A 168 10.69 8.57 -0.48
C ASP A 168 10.31 7.34 0.35
N TYR A 169 9.04 6.92 0.31
CA TYR A 169 8.60 5.71 1.00
C TYR A 169 9.19 4.44 0.38
N ILE A 170 9.31 4.38 -0.94
CA ILE A 170 9.91 3.24 -1.65
C ILE A 170 11.38 3.09 -1.26
N ASP A 171 12.15 4.17 -1.25
CA ASP A 171 13.57 4.17 -0.91
C ASP A 171 13.83 3.61 0.50
N ASN A 172 12.97 3.96 1.46
CA ASN A 172 13.04 3.38 2.80
C ASN A 172 12.78 1.87 2.82
N THR A 173 11.92 1.37 1.93
CA THR A 173 11.58 -0.06 1.85
C THR A 173 12.60 -0.90 1.07
N ILE A 174 13.43 -0.29 0.21
CA ILE A 174 14.50 -1.01 -0.53
C ILE A 174 15.52 -1.60 0.45
N SER A 175 15.77 -0.93 1.57
CA SER A 175 16.68 -1.39 2.62
C SER A 175 16.17 -2.56 3.47
N PHE A 176 14.92 -3.01 3.25
CA PHE A 176 14.32 -4.03 4.09
C PHE A 176 14.94 -5.41 3.84
N PRO A 177 15.36 -6.13 4.90
CA PRO A 177 15.80 -7.50 4.75
C PRO A 177 14.62 -8.43 4.45
N ASP A 178 14.87 -9.54 3.75
CA ASP A 178 13.85 -10.52 3.32
C ASP A 178 12.93 -10.98 4.46
N HIS A 179 13.47 -11.17 5.66
CA HIS A 179 12.69 -11.59 6.82
C HIS A 179 11.63 -10.55 7.24
N ARG A 180 11.88 -9.25 7.00
CA ARG A 180 10.88 -8.19 7.23
C ARG A 180 9.76 -8.30 6.21
N TRP A 181 10.08 -8.53 4.94
CA TRP A 181 9.07 -8.78 3.91
C TRP A 181 8.24 -10.03 4.20
N ALA A 182 8.86 -11.10 4.71
CA ALA A 182 8.15 -12.28 5.17
C ALA A 182 7.14 -11.95 6.29
N ARG A 183 7.50 -11.11 7.26
CA ARG A 183 6.56 -10.63 8.30
C ARG A 183 5.42 -9.81 7.73
N ILE A 184 5.69 -8.84 6.84
CA ILE A 184 4.66 -8.02 6.20
C ILE A 184 3.68 -8.91 5.41
N ASN A 185 4.17 -9.87 4.65
CA ASN A 185 3.36 -10.84 3.92
C ASN A 185 2.50 -11.70 4.86
N ALA A 186 3.08 -12.18 5.96
CA ALA A 186 2.35 -12.95 6.97
C ALA A 186 1.23 -12.13 7.64
N LEU A 187 1.50 -10.86 7.99
CA LEU A 187 0.51 -9.92 8.53
C LEU A 187 -0.64 -9.65 7.53
N CYS A 188 -0.33 -9.65 6.22
CA CYS A 188 -1.33 -9.58 5.16
C CYS A 188 -2.08 -10.90 4.92
N GLY A 189 -1.69 -12.00 5.57
CA GLY A 189 -2.32 -13.32 5.48
C GLY A 189 -1.81 -14.19 4.34
N ILE A 190 -0.61 -13.91 3.79
CA ILE A 190 0.10 -14.85 2.92
C ILE A 190 0.97 -15.75 3.79
N LEU A 191 0.69 -17.05 3.79
CA LEU A 191 1.52 -18.04 4.48
C LEU A 191 2.82 -18.31 3.71
N PRO A 192 3.91 -18.69 4.39
CA PRO A 192 5.14 -19.15 3.74
C PRO A 192 4.86 -20.32 2.79
N LYS A 193 5.53 -20.31 1.62
CA LYS A 193 5.36 -21.29 0.52
C LYS A 193 5.47 -22.76 0.98
N ASP A 194 6.13 -23.03 2.10
CA ASP A 194 6.33 -24.37 2.67
C ASP A 194 5.05 -25.03 3.22
N SER A 195 3.92 -24.30 3.23
CA SER A 195 2.65 -24.77 3.82
C SER A 195 1.65 -25.31 2.78
N THR A 196 1.96 -25.22 1.49
CA THR A 196 1.01 -25.57 0.41
C THR A 196 1.37 -26.93 -0.21
N PRO A 197 0.46 -27.93 -0.21
CA PRO A 197 0.72 -29.20 -0.87
C PRO A 197 1.00 -28.94 -2.35
N THR A 198 2.15 -29.43 -2.82
CA THR A 198 2.56 -29.33 -4.22
C THR A 198 1.59 -30.13 -5.08
N ILE A 199 0.59 -29.47 -5.65
CA ILE A 199 -0.21 -30.07 -6.72
C ILE A 199 0.67 -30.05 -7.97
N SER A 200 1.29 -31.19 -8.28
CA SER A 200 2.04 -31.37 -9.53
C SER A 200 1.07 -31.37 -10.71
N VAL A 201 0.75 -30.18 -11.22
CA VAL A 201 0.03 -30.07 -12.48
C VAL A 201 1.02 -30.42 -13.59
N SER A 202 0.88 -31.62 -14.15
CA SER A 202 1.59 -32.05 -15.36
C SER A 202 1.48 -30.96 -16.43
N SER A 203 2.60 -30.27 -16.68
CA SER A 203 2.72 -29.22 -17.68
C SER A 203 2.70 -29.84 -19.08
N LYS A 204 1.51 -29.89 -19.68
CA LYS A 204 1.42 -29.97 -21.15
C LYS A 204 2.02 -28.68 -21.70
N SER A 205 3.26 -28.76 -22.20
CA SER A 205 3.92 -27.70 -22.97
C SER A 205 3.01 -27.30 -24.12
N ARG A 206 2.39 -26.11 -24.02
CA ARG A 206 1.82 -25.47 -25.21
C ARG A 206 3.00 -24.82 -25.93
N HIS A 207 3.54 -25.50 -26.93
CA HIS A 207 4.44 -24.86 -27.89
C HIS A 207 3.66 -23.78 -28.63
N VAL A 208 3.90 -22.53 -28.27
CA VAL A 208 3.35 -21.37 -28.98
C VAL A 208 4.33 -21.04 -30.09
N TYR A 209 3.91 -21.23 -31.34
CA TYR A 209 4.68 -20.84 -32.52
C TYR A 209 4.83 -19.32 -32.55
N VAL A 210 6.07 -18.83 -32.52
CA VAL A 210 6.41 -17.42 -32.73
C VAL A 210 7.04 -17.34 -34.11
N PRO A 211 6.36 -16.78 -35.13
CA PRO A 211 6.96 -16.61 -36.44
C PRO A 211 8.11 -15.60 -36.37
N SER A 212 9.23 -15.93 -36.99
CA SER A 212 10.30 -14.97 -37.30
C SER A 212 9.75 -13.92 -38.27
N SER A 213 9.89 -12.63 -37.93
CA SER A 213 9.48 -11.53 -38.83
C SER A 213 10.20 -11.62 -40.19
N PRO A 214 9.55 -11.19 -41.29
CA PRO A 214 10.14 -11.17 -42.64
C PRO A 214 11.25 -10.13 -42.81
#